data_AF-A0A558FD36-F1
#
_entry.id   AF-A0A558FD36-F1
#
_cell.length_a   1.000
_cell.length_b   1.000
_cell.length_c   1.000
_cell.angle_alpha   90.00
_cell.angle_beta   90.00
_cell.angle_gamma   90.00
#
_symmetry.space_group_name_H-M   'P 1'
#
loop_
_entity.id
_entity.type
_entity.pdbx_description
1 polymer ?
#
loop_
_entity_poly.entity_id
_entity_poly.type
_entity_poly.pdbx_seq_one_letter_code
_entity_poly.pdbx_strand_id
1 'polypeptide(L)' 'MKMNISSKETHQRVHFYRFSQKELERLALERIAIELGLDLESKAIQPEARVLSQSNGINPTTYECEIRIVEVLDCKE' A
#
# COMPACT_ATOMS: atom_id res chain seq x y z
N MET A 1 14.17 -14.35 12.21
CA MET A 1 14.28 -13.19 11.30
C MET A 1 15.61 -12.51 11.56
N LYS A 2 16.49 -12.40 10.55
CA LYS A 2 17.77 -11.68 10.66
C LYS A 2 17.64 -10.38 9.87
N MET A 3 17.64 -9.26 10.59
CA MET A 3 17.60 -7.92 10.02
C MET A 3 19.03 -7.38 10.04
N ASN A 4 19.60 -7.10 8.87
CA ASN A 4 20.94 -6.52 8.76
C ASN A 4 20.82 -5.00 8.77
N ILE A 5 21.23 -4.38 9.88
CA ILE A 5 21.26 -2.92 10.06
C ILE A 5 22.73 -2.50 10.01
N SER A 6 23.10 -1.68 9.03
CA SER A 6 24.41 -1.01 9.00
C SER A 6 24.19 0.49 9.11
N SER A 7 24.78 1.10 10.14
CA SER A 7 24.72 2.54 10.40
C SER A 7 26.11 3.13 10.18
N LYS A 8 26.23 4.14 9.32
CA LYS A 8 27.47 4.92 9.12
C LYS A 8 27.18 6.37 9.48
N GLU A 9 27.76 6.86 10.57
CA GLU A 9 27.59 8.24 11.02
C GLU A 9 28.44 9.18 10.15
N THR A 10 27.77 9.98 9.34
CA THR A 10 28.36 11.09 8.57
C THR A 10 27.29 12.17 8.41
N HIS A 11 27.02 12.98 9.46
CA HIS A 11 26.09 14.13 9.51
C HIS A 11 24.67 13.99 8.92
N GLN A 12 24.24 12.80 8.52
CA GLN A 12 22.93 12.49 7.98
C GLN A 12 22.51 11.10 8.41
N ARG A 13 21.23 10.94 8.74
CA ARG A 13 20.62 9.64 9.02
C ARG A 13 19.82 9.21 7.79
N VAL A 14 20.28 8.18 7.12
CA VAL A 14 19.59 7.62 5.95
C VAL A 14 18.87 6.34 6.38
N HIS A 15 17.57 6.28 6.13
CA HIS A 15 16.75 5.11 6.37
C HIS A 15 16.40 4.46 5.02
N PHE A 16 16.78 3.20 4.85
CA PHE A 16 16.43 2.42 3.67
C PHE A 16 15.30 1.45 4.00
N TYR A 17 14.22 1.52 3.23
CA TYR A 17 13.11 0.59 3.29
C TYR A 17 12.90 -0.01 1.91
N ARG A 18 12.61 -1.30 1.87
CA ARG A 18 12.27 -2.01 0.64
C ARG A 18 11.04 -2.83 0.92
N PHE A 19 10.03 -2.65 0.09
CA PHE A 19 8.76 -3.35 0.19
C PHE A 19 8.59 -4.28 -1.01
N SER A 20 8.01 -5.44 -0.77
CA SER A 20 7.46 -6.28 -1.84
C SER A 20 6.17 -5.66 -2.41
N GLN A 21 5.72 -6.17 -3.57
CA GLN A 21 4.47 -5.71 -4.18
C GLN A 21 3.27 -5.82 -3.23
N LYS A 22 3.13 -6.96 -2.54
CA LYS A 22 2.05 -7.18 -1.57
C LYS A 22 2.10 -6.20 -0.39
N GLU A 23 3.30 -5.83 0.04
CA GLU A 23 3.47 -4.84 1.11
C GLU A 23 3.11 -3.43 0.64
N LEU A 24 3.45 -3.07 -0.61
CA LEU A 24 3.02 -1.80 -1.21
C LEU A 24 1.50 -1.71 -1.32
N GLU A 25 0.85 -2.79 -1.78
CA GLU A 25 -0.61 -2.90 -1.86
C GLU A 25 -1.24 -2.69 -0.47
N ARG A 26 -0.72 -3.36 0.55
CA ARG A 26 -1.19 -3.21 1.93
C ARG A 26 -0.98 -1.79 2.48
N LEU A 27 0.20 -1.19 2.26
CA LEU A 27 0.52 0.15 2.75
C LEU A 27 -0.34 1.22 2.09
N ALA A 28 -0.58 1.10 0.78
CA ALA A 28 -1.47 1.99 0.06
C ALA A 28 -2.91 1.86 0.58
N LEU A 29 -3.39 0.63 0.80
CA LEU A 29 -4.70 0.37 1.37
C LEU A 29 -4.86 0.95 2.79
N GLU A 30 -3.87 0.73 3.66
CA GLU A 30 -3.85 1.24 5.03
C GLU A 30 -3.85 2.77 5.06
N ARG A 31 -3.10 3.41 4.15
CA ARG A 31 -3.07 4.87 4.01
C ARG A 31 -4.46 5.43 3.67
N ILE A 32 -5.16 4.80 2.71
CA ILE A 32 -6.51 5.23 2.31
C ILE A 32 -7.53 4.93 3.40
N ALA A 33 -7.44 3.78 4.07
CA ALA A 33 -8.34 3.46 5.17
C ALA A 33 -8.23 4.46 6.32
N ILE A 34 -7.01 4.87 6.69
CA ILE A 34 -6.79 5.92 7.69
C ILE A 34 -7.40 7.25 7.23
N GLU A 35 -7.25 7.61 5.95
CA GLU A 35 -7.79 8.85 5.39
C GLU A 35 -9.33 8.87 5.37
N LEU A 36 -9.95 7.73 5.09
CA LEU A 36 -11.40 7.56 5.09
C LEU A 36 -11.99 7.25 6.47
N GLY A 37 -11.14 7.04 7.49
CA GLY A 37 -11.58 6.60 8.83
C GLY A 37 -12.22 5.21 8.84
N LEU A 38 -11.86 4.36 7.87
CA LEU A 38 -12.41 3.01 7.71
C LEU A 38 -11.61 1.98 8.49
N ASP A 39 -12.32 1.05 9.11
CA ASP A 39 -11.73 -0.10 9.78
C ASP A 39 -11.56 -1.24 8.78
N LEU A 40 -10.32 -1.55 8.41
CA LEU A 40 -9.95 -2.62 7.46
C LEU A 40 -10.36 -4.02 7.90
N GLU A 41 -10.67 -4.23 9.18
CA GLU A 41 -11.13 -5.51 9.73
C GLU A 41 -12.67 -5.61 9.74
N SER A 42 -13.37 -4.53 9.40
CA SER A 42 -14.82 -4.52 9.28
C SER A 42 -15.30 -5.43 8.14
N LYS A 43 -16.23 -6.34 8.45
CA LYS A 43 -16.86 -7.23 7.46
C LYS A 43 -17.77 -6.49 6.46
N ALA A 44 -18.07 -5.21 6.73
CA ALA A 44 -18.92 -4.40 5.88
C ALA A 44 -18.16 -3.79 4.68
N ILE A 45 -16.83 -3.92 4.64
CA ILE A 45 -16.01 -3.41 3.56
C ILE A 45 -15.26 -4.52 2.85
N GLN A 46 -15.12 -4.38 1.54
CA GLN A 46 -14.29 -5.24 0.70
C GLN A 46 -13.15 -4.40 0.13
N PRO A 47 -11.99 -4.36 0.81
CA PRO A 47 -10.81 -3.68 0.32
C PRO A 47 -10.07 -4.55 -0.70
N GLU A 48 -9.80 -3.98 -1.88
CA GLU A 48 -8.95 -4.54 -2.92
C GLU A 48 -7.82 -3.55 -3.23
N ALA A 49 -6.61 -4.08 -3.37
CA ALA A 49 -5.43 -3.32 -3.77
C ALA A 49 -4.66 -4.09 -4.82
N ARG A 50 -4.29 -3.42 -5.92
CA ARG A 50 -3.50 -4.03 -6.98
C ARG A 50 -2.46 -3.07 -7.52
N VAL A 51 -1.22 -3.53 -7.61
CA VAL A 51 -0.19 -2.81 -8.36
C VAL A 51 -0.33 -3.14 -9.85
N LEU A 52 -0.52 -2.09 -10.64
CA LEU A 52 -0.59 -2.13 -12.11
C LEU A 52 0.73 -1.62 -12.68
N SER A 53 1.29 -2.37 -13.61
CA SER A 53 2.42 -1.89 -14.41
C SER A 53 1.88 -1.09 -15.58
N GLN A 54 2.25 0.19 -15.67
CA GLN A 54 1.98 0.97 -16.88
C GLN A 54 3.03 0.63 -17.94
N SER A 55 2.58 -0.08 -18.97
CA SER A 55 3.42 -0.46 -20.11
C SER A 55 3.25 0.55 -21.23
N ASN A 56 3.98 1.68 -21.18
CA ASN A 56 4.14 2.57 -22.34
C ASN A 56 5.32 2.14 -23.25
N GLY A 57 5.83 0.92 -23.10
CA GLY A 57 6.92 0.37 -23.90
C GLY A 57 7.41 -1.00 -23.45
N ILE A 58 8.53 -1.46 -24.03
CA ILE A 58 9.14 -2.79 -23.85
C ILE A 58 9.61 -3.03 -22.40
N ASN A 59 9.74 -1.98 -21.58
CA ASN A 59 10.02 -2.05 -20.16
C ASN A 59 9.02 -1.16 -19.39
N PRO A 60 8.16 -1.72 -18.52
CA PRO A 60 7.31 -0.90 -17.65
C PRO A 60 8.21 -0.19 -16.62
N THR A 61 8.42 1.11 -16.83
CA THR A 61 9.20 1.97 -15.91
C THR A 61 8.35 2.58 -14.80
N THR A 62 7.02 2.50 -14.90
CA THR A 62 6.09 3.09 -13.95
C THR A 62 5.11 2.05 -13.42
N TYR A 63 4.90 2.11 -12.10
CA TYR A 63 3.96 1.28 -11.37
C TYR A 63 2.94 2.18 -10.70
N GLU A 64 1.68 1.84 -10.82
CA GLU A 64 0.56 2.49 -10.14
C GLU A 64 -0.04 1.50 -9.15
N CYS A 65 -0.61 2.00 -8.05
CA CYS A 65 -1.37 1.17 -7.12
C CYS A 65 -2.82 1.62 -7.19
N GLU A 66 -3.69 0.73 -7.69
CA GLU A 66 -5.13 0.93 -7.70
C GLU A 66 -5.70 0.40 -6.39
N ILE A 67 -6.46 1.25 -5.69
CA ILE A 67 -7.16 0.90 -4.46
C ILE A 67 -8.66 1.01 -4.71
N ARG A 68 -9.39 -0.04 -4.36
CA ARG A 68 -10.84 -0.09 -4.46
C ARG A 68 -11.39 -0.55 -3.12
N ILE A 69 -12.22 0.27 -2.50
CA ILE A 69 -12.93 -0.08 -1.27
C ILE A 69 -14.41 -0.03 -1.57
N VAL A 70 -15.07 -1.18 -1.45
CA VAL A 70 -16.53 -1.28 -1.59
C VAL A 70 -17.12 -1.36 -0.19
N GLU A 71 -17.93 -0.39 0.18
CA GLU A 71 -18.68 -0.39 1.43
C GLU A 71 -20.13 -0.81 1.18
N VAL A 72 -20.61 -1.82 1.92
CA VAL A 72 -22.02 -2.21 1.90
C VAL A 72 -22.76 -1.31 2.89
N LEU A 73 -23.29 -0.21 2.38
CA LEU A 73 -24.25 0.60 3.10
C LEU A 73 -25.56 -0.19 3.14
N ASP A 74 -25.89 -0.77 4.30
CA ASP A 74 -27.21 -1.34 4.54
C ASP A 74 -28.23 -0.20 4.42
N CYS A 75 -28.82 -0.05 3.24
CA CYS A 75 -29.97 0.83 3.03
C CYS A 75 -31.12 0.25 3.84
N LYS A 76 -31.22 0.68 5.10
CA LYS A 76 -32.48 0.60 5.84
C LYS A 76 -33.44 1.61 5.22
N GLU A 77 -34.27 1.15 4.29
CA GLU A 77 -35.61 1.69 4.08
C GLU A 77 -36.54 1.32 5.24
#